data_AF-A0A0L0BQK5-F1
#
_entry.id   AF-A0A0L0BQK5-F1
#
_cell.length_a   1.000
_cell.length_b   1.000
_cell.length_c   1.000
_cell.angle_alpha   90.00
_cell.angle_beta   90.00
_cell.angle_gamma   90.00
#
_symmetry.space_group_name_H-M   'P 1'
#
loop_
_entity.id
_entity.type
_entity.pdbx_description
1 polymer ?
#
loop_
_entity_poly.entity_id
_entity_poly.type
_entity_poly.pdbx_seq_one_letter_code
_entity_poly.pdbx_strand_id
1 'polypeptide(L)'
;MALGQQELKLKHSDKTESDVPLNSPETTNDDCSNNDVNEQQQQQQQEQHNNKENHMNNKKMTEHCNGENVAAAATVAVVKYNRSESKKTQQSLFELVYEIIGEKEQRTKEMGTLILLGVVFLLFIISLTGFFVMWFTEYYNNTMLENLILANNSETAKSWMNPNPKYDTLLKVHIFNYTNIQDYLEYKADKIKVDDIGPLIYKEHTTKANVVFNDNYTVTFRDHRSYEFLPEKSSHGENIDVIVPNVPFLAASLTVDKIKSFITKTITFNAVKNTGEQPFKKLVAKDFLWGYTDKILSLKNLFSSGANSKFGLLMNRNGTSVDSLQINTGEDDIHKFSIITQFNGKPSLDFWTDDECNRVDGSDPSMFPPHMVETREPLNVFLQVLCRKIPLHFEKEVTIFNNIDALRYRTPLNVFANPEENPNNACYCHNTETCLPSGVINATRCYDDAPIYPSFPHFFSGDPIIYKDFEGIEPKQELHQTYADVHPRFGFPISGASRIQINLGLHKGQLVKDKLRRLDHGMILPLIWIEITSGDFTDEVIDTLYASTFGLNLIQYTLKYGTLLMCLVTFALIVAGFYYLARKREEYLMQNEKFLNAELRALHLSSVSLSQMQQQS
;
A
#
# COMPACT_ATOMS: atom_id res chain seq x y z
N MET A 1 -14.54 46.52 16.08
CA MET A 1 -15.98 46.45 16.38
C MET A 1 -16.37 44.99 16.12
N ALA A 2 -16.57 44.20 17.17
CA ALA A 2 -17.87 43.95 17.80
C ALA A 2 -18.78 43.13 16.86
N LEU A 3 -18.84 41.80 16.97
CA LEU A 3 -19.49 40.96 18.01
C LEU A 3 -21.01 40.82 17.81
N GLY A 4 -21.48 39.56 17.77
CA GLY A 4 -22.88 39.17 17.74
C GLY A 4 -23.05 37.66 17.48
N GLN A 5 -23.61 36.92 18.44
CA GLN A 5 -23.92 35.48 18.35
C GLN A 5 -25.40 35.23 18.66
N GLN A 6 -25.95 34.12 18.13
CA GLN A 6 -27.15 33.40 18.62
C GLN A 6 -28.49 34.19 18.53
N GLU A 7 -29.69 33.58 18.51
CA GLU A 7 -30.18 32.34 19.12
C GLU A 7 -31.03 31.43 18.20
N LEU A 8 -31.41 30.26 18.73
CA LEU A 8 -32.32 29.27 18.14
C LEU A 8 -33.80 29.65 18.30
N LYS A 9 -34.68 29.01 17.52
CA LYS A 9 -36.06 28.73 17.96
C LYS A 9 -36.62 27.43 17.38
N LEU A 10 -36.75 26.43 18.24
CA LEU A 10 -37.50 25.20 17.98
C LEU A 10 -39.01 25.46 18.05
N LYS A 11 -39.78 24.72 17.24
CA LYS A 11 -41.20 24.42 17.50
C LYS A 11 -41.51 22.99 17.06
N HIS A 12 -41.97 22.19 18.01
CA HIS A 12 -42.74 20.98 17.76
C HIS A 12 -44.23 21.29 17.98
N SER A 13 -45.11 20.49 17.37
CA SER A 13 -46.51 20.36 17.74
C SER A 13 -47.00 18.98 17.29
N ASP A 14 -47.55 18.21 18.22
CA ASP A 14 -48.09 16.88 17.97
C ASP A 14 -49.43 16.94 17.20
N LYS A 15 -49.83 15.83 16.55
CA LYS A 15 -50.92 14.97 17.07
C LYS A 15 -51.33 13.78 16.18
N THR A 16 -51.46 12.61 16.84
CA THR A 16 -52.48 11.52 16.72
C THR A 16 -53.19 11.25 15.37
N GLU A 17 -53.21 10.05 14.75
CA GLU A 17 -53.47 8.65 15.23
C GLU A 17 -54.93 8.19 15.03
N SER A 18 -55.18 7.15 14.20
CA SER A 18 -56.33 6.20 14.26
C SER A 18 -56.34 5.10 13.15
N ASP A 19 -56.04 3.85 13.53
CA ASP A 19 -56.73 2.57 13.22
C ASP A 19 -57.29 2.16 11.82
N VAL A 20 -56.74 1.05 11.25
CA VAL A 20 -57.28 -0.36 11.22
C VAL A 20 -58.76 -0.57 10.75
N PRO A 21 -59.16 -1.62 9.93
CA PRO A 21 -58.68 -3.03 9.95
C PRO A 21 -58.58 -3.87 8.63
N LEU A 22 -57.91 -5.03 8.77
CA LEU A 22 -58.14 -6.40 8.20
C LEU A 22 -58.86 -6.65 6.85
N ASN A 23 -58.24 -7.47 5.98
CA ASN A 23 -58.70 -8.86 5.73
C ASN A 23 -57.75 -9.70 4.84
N SER A 24 -57.83 -11.03 4.98
CA SER A 24 -57.28 -12.07 4.08
C SER A 24 -58.38 -13.12 3.79
N PRO A 25 -58.27 -13.96 2.75
CA PRO A 25 -57.81 -15.34 3.00
C PRO A 25 -57.03 -16.03 1.83
N GLU A 26 -56.45 -17.19 2.16
CA GLU A 26 -56.30 -18.51 1.45
C GLU A 26 -56.66 -18.59 -0.06
N THR A 27 -56.04 -19.43 -0.93
CA THR A 27 -55.65 -20.86 -0.81
C THR A 27 -54.49 -21.25 -1.79
N THR A 28 -53.40 -21.92 -1.37
CA THR A 28 -53.05 -23.39 -1.32
C THR A 28 -52.50 -24.09 -2.60
N ASN A 29 -51.60 -25.07 -2.37
CA ASN A 29 -51.05 -26.12 -3.26
C ASN A 29 -50.06 -25.69 -4.37
N ASP A 30 -49.11 -26.52 -4.86
CA ASP A 30 -48.31 -27.64 -4.31
C ASP A 30 -47.26 -28.02 -5.39
N ASP A 31 -45.99 -28.31 -5.03
CA ASP A 31 -45.29 -29.59 -5.35
C ASP A 31 -43.87 -29.64 -4.72
N CYS A 32 -43.19 -30.80 -4.84
CA CYS A 32 -42.17 -31.24 -3.89
C CYS A 32 -40.71 -31.36 -4.41
N SER A 33 -39.80 -31.52 -3.45
CA SER A 33 -38.54 -32.28 -3.52
C SER A 33 -37.39 -31.79 -4.44
N ASN A 34 -36.37 -31.18 -3.82
CA ASN A 34 -35.11 -31.89 -3.51
C ASN A 34 -34.11 -30.97 -2.79
N ASN A 35 -33.74 -31.31 -1.54
CA ASN A 35 -32.67 -30.68 -0.77
C ASN A 35 -31.98 -31.78 0.06
N ASP A 36 -30.89 -32.36 -0.45
CA ASP A 36 -30.16 -33.43 0.26
C ASP A 36 -28.70 -33.58 -0.21
N VAL A 37 -27.96 -32.45 -0.30
CA VAL A 37 -26.48 -32.45 -0.44
C VAL A 37 -25.87 -31.31 0.38
N ASN A 38 -25.89 -31.42 1.72
CA ASN A 38 -24.87 -30.73 2.55
C ASN A 38 -24.67 -31.26 4.00
N GLU A 39 -25.20 -32.43 4.37
CA GLU A 39 -24.84 -33.09 5.65
C GLU A 39 -23.54 -33.91 5.53
N GLN A 40 -22.41 -33.23 5.30
CA GLN A 40 -21.09 -33.90 5.40
C GLN A 40 -19.90 -33.04 5.85
N GLN A 41 -20.13 -31.78 6.28
CA GLN A 41 -19.06 -30.88 6.78
C GLN A 41 -19.34 -30.26 8.16
N GLN A 42 -20.06 -30.96 9.05
CA GLN A 42 -20.23 -30.58 10.46
C GLN A 42 -19.77 -31.66 11.48
N GLN A 43 -18.84 -32.54 11.10
CA GLN A 43 -18.30 -33.60 11.97
C GLN A 43 -16.76 -33.61 12.11
N GLN A 44 -16.08 -32.46 12.00
CA GLN A 44 -14.61 -32.38 12.16
C GLN A 44 -14.07 -31.24 13.05
N GLN A 45 -14.90 -30.64 13.93
CA GLN A 45 -14.43 -29.64 14.90
C GLN A 45 -14.95 -29.87 16.35
N GLN A 46 -15.01 -31.13 16.79
CA GLN A 46 -15.28 -31.45 18.20
C GLN A 46 -14.37 -32.53 18.84
N GLU A 47 -13.27 -32.91 18.18
CA GLU A 47 -12.24 -33.82 18.74
C GLU A 47 -10.85 -33.17 18.84
N GLN A 48 -10.67 -32.21 19.76
CA GLN A 48 -9.32 -31.89 20.26
C GLN A 48 -9.23 -31.31 21.69
N HIS A 49 -10.34 -31.18 22.41
CA HIS A 49 -10.36 -30.80 23.83
C HIS A 49 -11.13 -31.83 24.68
N ASN A 50 -10.50 -32.97 24.95
CA ASN A 50 -10.60 -33.78 26.19
C ASN A 50 -9.96 -35.18 26.00
N ASN A 51 -8.68 -35.35 26.32
CA ASN A 51 -8.11 -36.65 26.71
C ASN A 51 -6.67 -36.55 27.25
N LYS A 52 -6.51 -36.08 28.49
CA LYS A 52 -5.25 -36.20 29.26
C LYS A 52 -5.47 -36.22 30.78
N GLU A 53 -6.23 -37.20 31.28
CA GLU A 53 -6.06 -37.68 32.65
C GLU A 53 -6.63 -39.10 32.85
N ASN A 54 -6.15 -39.78 33.90
CA ASN A 54 -6.64 -41.07 34.40
C ASN A 54 -6.59 -42.30 33.45
N HIS A 55 -5.42 -42.94 33.40
CA HIS A 55 -5.36 -44.39 33.57
C HIS A 55 -4.14 -44.78 34.43
N MET A 56 -4.39 -45.47 35.55
CA MET A 56 -3.36 -46.02 36.43
C MET A 56 -3.82 -47.38 36.96
N ASN A 57 -2.87 -48.31 37.16
CA ASN A 57 -3.04 -49.70 37.56
C ASN A 57 -3.70 -50.59 36.48
N ASN A 58 -3.43 -51.90 36.40
CA ASN A 58 -2.67 -52.75 37.32
C ASN A 58 -1.96 -53.92 36.58
N LYS A 59 -0.71 -54.26 36.95
CA LYS A 59 -0.20 -55.65 36.83
C LYS A 59 1.00 -55.89 37.76
N LYS A 60 0.92 -56.93 38.59
CA LYS A 60 2.00 -57.46 39.45
C LYS A 60 1.71 -58.93 39.80
N MET A 61 2.67 -59.61 40.45
CA MET A 61 2.66 -61.03 40.87
C MET A 61 2.82 -62.04 39.72
N THR A 62 3.66 -63.09 39.80
CA THR A 62 4.66 -63.48 40.84
C THR A 62 5.88 -64.19 40.17
N GLU A 63 6.75 -65.08 40.70
CA GLU A 63 6.77 -65.92 41.93
C GLU A 63 8.20 -66.34 42.39
N HIS A 64 8.32 -67.53 42.99
CA HIS A 64 9.45 -68.24 43.61
C HIS A 64 10.56 -68.74 42.65
N CYS A 65 11.79 -69.12 43.05
CA CYS A 65 12.60 -69.03 44.31
C CYS A 65 14.10 -69.34 43.95
N ASN A 66 15.09 -69.67 44.81
CA ASN A 66 15.17 -70.10 46.22
C ASN A 66 16.59 -69.87 46.83
N GLY A 67 16.76 -70.06 48.15
CA GLY A 67 18.02 -70.55 48.75
C GLY A 67 18.65 -69.69 49.86
N GLU A 68 19.33 -70.35 50.82
CA GLU A 68 19.92 -69.73 52.03
C GLU A 68 21.44 -70.02 52.23
N ASN A 69 22.04 -69.28 53.17
CA ASN A 69 23.10 -69.69 54.11
C ASN A 69 24.57 -69.86 53.64
N VAL A 70 25.46 -70.02 54.64
CA VAL A 70 26.95 -70.13 54.61
C VAL A 70 27.67 -68.77 54.42
N ALA A 71 28.41 -68.15 55.37
CA ALA A 71 29.09 -68.53 56.62
C ALA A 71 30.55 -69.03 56.52
N ALA A 72 31.36 -68.70 57.55
CA ALA A 72 32.83 -68.86 57.67
C ALA A 72 33.66 -68.04 56.64
N ALA A 73 34.67 -67.24 56.99
CA ALA A 73 35.73 -67.27 58.02
C ALA A 73 36.95 -68.12 57.64
N ALA A 74 38.08 -67.45 57.37
CA ALA A 74 39.41 -68.04 57.24
C ALA A 74 40.46 -67.11 57.90
N THR A 75 41.01 -67.55 59.03
CA THR A 75 42.08 -66.90 59.80
C THR A 75 43.46 -67.49 59.44
N VAL A 76 44.51 -67.09 60.20
CA VAL A 76 45.91 -67.62 60.16
C VAL A 76 46.78 -66.94 59.07
N ALA A 77 48.03 -66.52 59.32
CA ALA A 77 48.92 -66.68 60.49
C ALA A 77 49.52 -65.35 61.01
N VAL A 78 50.14 -65.41 62.20
CA VAL A 78 50.89 -64.31 62.84
C VAL A 78 52.36 -64.34 62.43
N VAL A 79 52.95 -63.17 62.17
CA VAL A 79 54.38 -62.92 62.40
C VAL A 79 54.54 -61.70 63.29
N LYS A 80 55.22 -61.85 64.43
CA LYS A 80 55.58 -60.73 65.31
C LYS A 80 56.91 -60.13 64.84
N TYR A 81 56.96 -58.81 64.73
CA TYR A 81 58.15 -58.04 65.12
C TYR A 81 57.69 -56.71 65.71
N ASN A 82 58.36 -56.23 66.76
CA ASN A 82 57.87 -55.09 67.54
C ASN A 82 58.96 -54.04 67.76
N ARG A 83 58.61 -52.78 67.47
CA ARG A 83 59.28 -51.53 67.86
C ARG A 83 60.74 -51.31 67.44
N SER A 84 60.92 -50.39 66.49
CA SER A 84 61.83 -49.25 66.67
C SER A 84 61.17 -48.00 66.11
N GLU A 85 61.43 -46.83 66.70
CA GLU A 85 60.74 -45.58 66.38
C GLU A 85 61.48 -44.80 65.29
N SER A 86 60.73 -44.26 64.33
CA SER A 86 61.25 -43.27 63.38
C SER A 86 60.22 -42.15 63.22
N LYS A 87 60.55 -40.96 63.75
CA LYS A 87 59.72 -39.76 63.62
C LYS A 87 59.85 -39.19 62.20
N LYS A 88 59.00 -39.65 61.28
CA LYS A 88 58.63 -38.83 60.11
C LYS A 88 57.47 -37.92 60.49
N THR A 89 57.64 -36.62 60.29
CA THR A 89 56.62 -35.61 60.56
C THR A 89 55.39 -35.86 59.68
N GLN A 90 54.25 -36.12 60.31
CA GLN A 90 53.00 -36.37 59.62
C GLN A 90 52.41 -35.03 59.15
N GLN A 91 52.71 -34.63 57.91
CA GLN A 91 51.82 -33.69 57.21
C GLN A 91 50.43 -34.30 57.18
N SER A 92 49.44 -33.51 57.59
CA SER A 92 48.07 -33.99 57.74
C SER A 92 47.48 -34.29 56.37
N LEU A 93 46.93 -35.50 56.21
CA LEU A 93 46.16 -35.86 55.02
C LEU A 93 44.92 -34.97 54.89
N PHE A 94 44.45 -34.38 56.00
CA PHE A 94 43.39 -33.38 56.04
C PHE A 94 43.84 -32.00 55.53
N GLU A 95 45.10 -31.59 55.74
CA GLU A 95 45.65 -30.34 55.18
C GLU A 95 45.74 -30.45 53.65
N LEU A 96 46.33 -31.53 53.14
CA LEU A 96 46.41 -31.80 51.70
C LEU A 96 45.00 -31.86 51.05
N VAL A 97 44.02 -32.42 51.75
CA VAL A 97 42.62 -32.44 51.29
C VAL A 97 41.98 -31.05 51.35
N TYR A 98 42.24 -30.23 52.37
CA TYR A 98 41.77 -28.83 52.42
C TYR A 98 42.41 -27.96 51.34
N GLU A 99 43.70 -28.15 51.05
CA GLU A 99 44.44 -27.46 50.01
C GLU A 99 43.89 -27.84 48.62
N ILE A 100 43.68 -29.12 48.34
CA ILE A 100 43.07 -29.62 47.08
C ILE A 100 41.59 -29.21 46.94
N ILE A 101 40.83 -29.14 48.04
CA ILE A 101 39.44 -28.64 48.02
C ILE A 101 39.41 -27.13 47.81
N GLY A 102 40.28 -26.37 48.47
CA GLY A 102 40.44 -24.93 48.29
C GLY A 102 40.86 -24.56 46.88
N GLU A 103 41.85 -25.27 46.31
CA GLU A 103 42.20 -25.17 44.88
C GLU A 103 40.99 -25.46 43.99
N LYS A 104 40.25 -26.56 44.23
CA LYS A 104 39.05 -26.89 43.42
C LYS A 104 37.97 -25.82 43.49
N GLU A 105 37.71 -25.26 44.66
CA GLU A 105 36.69 -24.22 44.85
C GLU A 105 37.12 -22.87 44.25
N GLN A 106 38.41 -22.52 44.36
CA GLN A 106 38.98 -21.32 43.76
C GLN A 106 39.03 -21.44 42.23
N ARG A 107 39.48 -22.59 41.71
CA ARG A 107 39.57 -22.90 40.27
C ARG A 107 38.21 -23.01 39.60
N THR A 108 37.16 -23.49 40.28
CA THR A 108 35.79 -23.44 39.73
C THR A 108 35.23 -22.01 39.69
N LYS A 109 35.49 -21.16 40.68
CA LYS A 109 35.13 -19.73 40.66
C LYS A 109 35.84 -18.97 39.53
N GLU A 110 37.11 -19.27 39.27
CA GLU A 110 37.88 -18.64 38.19
C GLU A 110 37.45 -19.14 36.80
N MET A 111 37.23 -20.45 36.62
CA MET A 111 36.64 -20.98 35.39
C MET A 111 35.24 -20.39 35.13
N GLY A 112 34.40 -20.24 36.17
CA GLY A 112 33.10 -19.59 36.06
C GLY A 112 33.20 -18.11 35.63
N THR A 113 34.20 -17.38 36.13
CA THR A 113 34.46 -15.98 35.75
C THR A 113 34.91 -15.87 34.28
N LEU A 114 35.75 -16.80 33.82
CA LEU A 114 36.18 -16.87 32.42
C LEU A 114 35.04 -17.23 31.47
N ILE A 115 34.17 -18.17 31.86
CA ILE A 115 32.95 -18.51 31.09
C ILE A 115 32.01 -17.30 31.00
N LEU A 116 31.78 -16.60 32.12
CA LEU A 116 30.96 -15.38 32.14
C LEU A 116 31.52 -14.30 31.22
N LEU A 117 32.83 -14.04 31.26
CA LEU A 117 33.49 -13.11 30.34
C LEU A 117 33.38 -13.54 28.87
N GLY A 118 33.48 -14.83 28.58
CA GLY A 118 33.24 -15.37 27.24
C GLY A 118 31.82 -15.11 26.72
N VAL A 119 30.81 -15.27 27.59
CA VAL A 119 29.40 -14.96 27.26
C VAL A 119 29.20 -13.46 27.06
N VAL A 120 29.73 -12.60 27.93
CA VAL A 120 29.63 -11.14 27.77
C VAL A 120 30.37 -10.66 26.53
N PHE A 121 31.52 -11.26 26.18
CA PHE A 121 32.23 -10.96 24.93
C PHE A 121 31.42 -11.38 23.69
N LEU A 122 30.77 -12.55 23.70
CA LEU A 122 29.88 -12.96 22.62
C LEU A 122 28.67 -12.02 22.48
N LEU A 123 28.09 -11.56 23.59
CA LEU A 123 27.03 -10.54 23.59
C LEU A 123 27.52 -9.18 23.09
N PHE A 124 28.77 -8.79 23.39
CA PHE A 124 29.40 -7.59 22.81
C PHE A 124 29.55 -7.71 21.29
N ILE A 125 30.05 -8.84 20.77
CA ILE A 125 30.15 -9.04 19.31
C ILE A 125 28.78 -9.01 18.62
N ILE A 126 27.75 -9.63 19.21
CA ILE A 126 26.38 -9.59 18.67
C ILE A 126 25.81 -8.16 18.70
N SER A 127 25.93 -7.45 19.82
CA SER A 127 25.39 -6.08 19.93
C SER A 127 26.17 -5.05 19.11
N LEU A 128 27.48 -5.22 18.95
CA LEU A 128 28.32 -4.44 18.03
C LEU A 128 27.92 -4.68 16.56
N THR A 129 27.69 -5.94 16.18
CA THR A 129 27.20 -6.30 14.84
C THR A 129 25.81 -5.70 14.59
N GLY A 130 24.89 -5.83 15.55
CA GLY A 130 23.55 -5.24 15.48
C GLY A 130 23.59 -3.71 15.40
N PHE A 131 24.49 -3.06 16.15
CA PHE A 131 24.72 -1.62 16.06
C PHE A 131 25.19 -1.23 14.65
N PHE A 132 26.20 -1.90 14.10
CA PHE A 132 26.69 -1.61 12.74
C PHE A 132 25.60 -1.78 11.68
N VAL A 133 24.85 -2.89 11.72
CA VAL A 133 23.72 -3.13 10.79
C VAL A 133 22.65 -2.05 10.94
N MET A 134 22.21 -1.74 12.16
CA MET A 134 21.10 -0.80 12.38
C MET A 134 21.45 0.67 12.11
N TRP A 135 22.72 1.08 12.20
CA TRP A 135 23.16 2.47 12.01
C TRP A 135 23.83 2.77 10.67
N PHE A 136 24.54 1.82 10.08
CA PHE A 136 25.34 2.02 8.86
C PHE A 136 24.84 1.23 7.65
N THR A 137 23.67 0.58 7.76
CA THR A 137 23.02 -0.09 6.63
C THR A 137 21.53 0.19 6.62
N GLU A 138 20.92 0.11 5.44
CA GLU A 138 19.46 0.25 5.25
C GLU A 138 18.70 -1.08 5.49
N TYR A 139 19.38 -2.13 5.98
CA TYR A 139 18.84 -3.49 6.12
C TYR A 139 17.44 -3.55 6.76
N TYR A 140 17.21 -2.78 7.84
CA TYR A 140 15.87 -2.72 8.45
C TYR A 140 14.81 -2.12 7.51
N ASN A 141 15.12 -1.03 6.80
CA ASN A 141 14.18 -0.44 5.84
C ASN A 141 13.91 -1.46 4.72
N ASN A 142 14.96 -2.06 4.15
CA ASN A 142 14.84 -2.96 3.01
C ASN A 142 14.02 -4.21 3.37
N THR A 143 14.25 -4.83 4.53
CA THR A 143 13.42 -5.96 5.02
C THR A 143 11.97 -5.56 5.37
N MET A 144 11.68 -4.27 5.62
CA MET A 144 10.28 -3.80 5.66
C MET A 144 9.69 -3.62 4.26
N LEU A 145 10.46 -3.11 3.29
CA LEU A 145 10.02 -2.93 1.90
C LEU A 145 9.89 -4.24 1.11
N GLU A 146 10.63 -5.29 1.49
CA GLU A 146 10.49 -6.65 0.94
C GLU A 146 9.04 -7.16 1.02
N ASN A 147 8.25 -6.72 2.01
CA ASN A 147 6.84 -7.09 2.15
C ASN A 147 5.92 -6.47 1.07
N LEU A 148 6.40 -5.49 0.30
CA LEU A 148 5.70 -4.92 -0.85
C LEU A 148 5.86 -5.76 -2.12
N ILE A 149 6.86 -6.65 -2.17
CA ILE A 149 7.24 -7.38 -3.40
C ILE A 149 6.09 -8.30 -3.83
N LEU A 150 5.71 -8.19 -5.11
CA LEU A 150 4.68 -9.02 -5.73
C LEU A 150 5.26 -10.36 -6.20
N ALA A 151 5.80 -11.14 -5.27
CA ALA A 151 6.29 -12.48 -5.54
C ALA A 151 5.12 -13.44 -5.83
N ASN A 152 5.29 -14.35 -6.79
CA ASN A 152 4.24 -15.27 -7.23
C ASN A 152 3.75 -16.16 -6.07
N ASN A 153 2.43 -16.32 -5.92
CA ASN A 153 1.73 -17.01 -4.82
C ASN A 153 1.89 -16.42 -3.39
N SER A 154 2.58 -15.29 -3.21
CA SER A 154 2.72 -14.62 -1.90
C SER A 154 1.38 -14.06 -1.37
N GLU A 155 1.28 -13.84 -0.05
CA GLU A 155 0.11 -13.19 0.55
C GLU A 155 -0.02 -11.71 0.16
N THR A 156 1.11 -11.02 -0.09
CA THR A 156 1.12 -9.68 -0.67
C THR A 156 0.50 -9.68 -2.07
N ALA A 157 0.91 -10.60 -2.94
CA ALA A 157 0.33 -10.73 -4.28
C ALA A 157 -1.17 -11.07 -4.22
N LYS A 158 -1.61 -11.98 -3.34
CA LYS A 158 -3.03 -12.29 -3.14
C LYS A 158 -3.84 -11.08 -2.69
N SER A 159 -3.30 -10.32 -1.73
CA SER A 159 -3.93 -9.10 -1.20
C SER A 159 -3.96 -7.94 -2.20
N TRP A 160 -2.97 -7.85 -3.10
CA TRP A 160 -2.96 -6.91 -4.22
C TRP A 160 -3.92 -7.31 -5.35
N MET A 161 -4.06 -8.61 -5.62
CA MET A 161 -5.02 -9.13 -6.61
C MET A 161 -6.47 -8.98 -6.15
N ASN A 162 -6.75 -9.18 -4.86
CA ASN A 162 -8.09 -9.10 -4.28
C ASN A 162 -8.06 -8.33 -2.94
N PRO A 163 -7.98 -6.98 -2.98
CA PRO A 163 -7.89 -6.16 -1.78
C PRO A 163 -9.18 -6.22 -0.95
N ASN A 164 -9.05 -6.01 0.36
CA ASN A 164 -10.19 -6.00 1.28
C ASN A 164 -11.10 -4.77 0.99
N PRO A 165 -12.43 -4.93 0.83
CA PRO A 165 -13.38 -3.84 0.56
C PRO A 165 -13.44 -2.69 1.59
N LYS A 166 -12.71 -2.77 2.71
CA LYS A 166 -12.46 -1.66 3.65
C LYS A 166 -11.47 -0.61 3.11
N TYR A 167 -10.73 -0.92 2.04
CA TYR A 167 -9.80 -0.01 1.36
C TYR A 167 -10.35 0.55 0.03
N ASP A 168 -11.63 0.29 -0.28
CA ASP A 168 -12.25 0.74 -1.53
C ASP A 168 -12.25 2.27 -1.66
N THR A 169 -12.25 2.74 -2.90
CA THR A 169 -12.21 4.18 -3.22
C THR A 169 -13.61 4.74 -3.47
N LEU A 170 -13.76 6.06 -3.43
CA LEU A 170 -14.98 6.74 -3.84
C LEU A 170 -14.77 7.43 -5.19
N LEU A 171 -15.48 6.97 -6.22
CA LEU A 171 -15.66 7.69 -7.47
C LEU A 171 -16.83 8.67 -7.29
N LYS A 172 -16.54 9.97 -7.36
CA LYS A 172 -17.53 11.04 -7.33
C LYS A 172 -17.64 11.62 -8.74
N VAL A 173 -18.84 11.56 -9.32
CA VAL A 173 -19.11 12.02 -10.68
C VAL A 173 -19.95 13.28 -10.66
N HIS A 174 -19.56 14.26 -11.48
CA HIS A 174 -20.21 15.55 -11.65
C HIS A 174 -20.59 15.72 -13.12
N ILE A 175 -21.86 16.01 -13.42
CA ILE A 175 -22.37 16.10 -14.80
C ILE A 175 -22.69 17.55 -15.14
N PHE A 176 -22.16 18.05 -16.26
CA PHE A 176 -22.49 19.39 -16.76
C PHE A 176 -23.83 19.36 -17.51
N ASN A 177 -24.87 19.93 -16.89
CA ASN A 177 -26.25 19.93 -17.37
C ASN A 177 -26.59 21.23 -18.12
N TYR A 178 -26.87 21.13 -19.41
CA TYR A 178 -27.01 22.25 -20.34
C TYR A 178 -28.43 22.85 -20.30
N THR A 179 -28.74 23.63 -19.27
CA THR A 179 -30.11 24.05 -18.93
C THR A 179 -30.79 24.96 -19.95
N ASN A 180 -30.05 25.78 -20.71
CA ASN A 180 -30.61 26.74 -21.67
C ASN A 180 -30.23 26.51 -23.15
N ILE A 181 -29.64 25.36 -23.49
CA ILE A 181 -28.96 25.18 -24.80
C ILE A 181 -29.87 25.41 -26.01
N GLN A 182 -31.16 25.11 -25.93
CA GLN A 182 -32.10 25.39 -27.01
C GLN A 182 -32.28 26.90 -27.23
N ASP A 183 -32.43 27.69 -26.16
CA ASP A 183 -32.55 29.14 -26.25
C ASP A 183 -31.24 29.81 -26.69
N TYR A 184 -30.09 29.23 -26.36
CA TYR A 184 -28.81 29.63 -26.94
C TYR A 184 -28.78 29.36 -28.46
N LEU A 185 -29.11 28.14 -28.91
CA LEU A 185 -29.11 27.79 -30.34
C LEU A 185 -30.14 28.60 -31.15
N GLU A 186 -31.24 29.01 -30.54
CA GLU A 186 -32.29 29.86 -31.12
C GLU A 186 -32.02 31.38 -31.02
N TYR A 187 -30.82 31.79 -30.56
CA TYR A 187 -30.42 33.21 -30.43
C TYR A 187 -31.26 34.05 -29.44
N LYS A 188 -31.82 33.41 -28.40
CA LYS A 188 -32.59 34.06 -27.32
C LYS A 188 -31.78 34.35 -26.05
N ALA A 189 -30.67 33.64 -25.82
CA ALA A 189 -29.79 33.80 -24.66
C ALA A 189 -28.33 34.02 -25.09
N ASP A 190 -27.58 34.89 -24.41
CA ASP A 190 -26.23 35.28 -24.86
C ASP A 190 -25.14 34.23 -24.54
N LYS A 191 -25.29 33.47 -23.45
CA LYS A 191 -24.37 32.43 -22.99
C LYS A 191 -25.03 31.06 -22.84
N ILE A 192 -24.21 30.00 -22.83
CA ILE A 192 -24.61 28.64 -22.49
C ILE A 192 -24.57 28.47 -20.97
N LYS A 193 -25.70 28.17 -20.33
CA LYS A 193 -25.75 27.81 -18.91
C LYS A 193 -25.46 26.32 -18.75
N VAL A 194 -24.50 25.99 -17.90
CA VAL A 194 -24.13 24.62 -17.51
C VAL A 194 -24.14 24.49 -16.00
N ASP A 195 -25.11 23.76 -15.48
CA ASP A 195 -25.23 23.49 -14.05
C ASP A 195 -24.36 22.27 -13.71
N ASP A 196 -23.53 22.36 -12.66
CA ASP A 196 -22.75 21.21 -12.17
C ASP A 196 -23.66 20.33 -11.27
N ILE A 197 -24.10 19.20 -11.83
CA ILE A 197 -24.92 18.21 -11.13
C ILE A 197 -24.00 17.14 -10.52
N GLY A 198 -23.55 17.38 -9.29
CA GLY A 198 -22.77 16.42 -8.52
C GLY A 198 -22.43 16.89 -7.09
N PRO A 199 -21.80 16.02 -6.29
CA PRO A 199 -21.36 14.68 -6.67
C PRO A 199 -22.50 13.65 -6.69
N LEU A 200 -22.45 12.74 -7.65
CA LEU A 200 -23.03 11.40 -7.61
C LEU A 200 -21.91 10.46 -7.15
N ILE A 201 -22.07 9.84 -5.97
CA ILE A 201 -20.99 9.07 -5.34
C ILE A 201 -21.22 7.56 -5.53
N TYR A 202 -20.17 6.89 -6.00
CA TYR A 202 -20.09 5.45 -6.16
C TYR A 202 -18.88 4.91 -5.40
N LYS A 203 -19.05 3.80 -4.68
CA LYS A 203 -17.94 3.00 -4.13
C LYS A 203 -17.30 2.20 -5.26
N GLU A 204 -16.03 2.47 -5.57
CA GLU A 204 -15.23 1.75 -6.58
C GLU A 204 -14.39 0.68 -5.89
N HIS A 205 -14.82 -0.58 -6.01
CA HIS A 205 -14.05 -1.77 -5.63
C HIS A 205 -13.24 -2.25 -6.84
N THR A 206 -11.94 -2.50 -6.66
CA THR A 206 -11.03 -2.92 -7.74
C THR A 206 -10.29 -4.19 -7.39
N THR A 207 -10.38 -5.21 -8.25
CA THR A 207 -9.58 -6.44 -8.21
C THR A 207 -8.71 -6.54 -9.47
N LYS A 208 -7.73 -7.46 -9.48
CA LYS A 208 -6.88 -7.72 -10.65
C LYS A 208 -7.29 -9.01 -11.34
N ALA A 209 -7.66 -8.91 -12.61
CA ALA A 209 -8.07 -10.01 -13.47
C ALA A 209 -6.97 -10.38 -14.47
N ASN A 210 -7.02 -11.61 -15.00
CA ASN A 210 -6.10 -12.15 -16.00
C ASN A 210 -4.61 -11.95 -15.63
N VAL A 211 -4.28 -12.20 -14.36
CA VAL A 211 -2.96 -11.95 -13.79
C VAL A 211 -1.96 -13.03 -14.22
N VAL A 212 -0.79 -12.61 -14.73
CA VAL A 212 0.30 -13.47 -15.18
C VAL A 212 1.61 -12.92 -14.63
N PHE A 213 2.30 -13.68 -13.78
CA PHE A 213 3.68 -13.40 -13.39
C PHE A 213 4.62 -13.91 -14.48
N ASN A 214 5.60 -13.09 -14.87
CA ASN A 214 6.51 -13.32 -15.99
C ASN A 214 7.95 -13.53 -15.49
N ASP A 215 8.74 -14.34 -16.21
CA ASP A 215 10.13 -14.69 -15.86
C ASP A 215 11.11 -13.50 -15.80
N ASN A 216 10.68 -12.30 -16.21
CA ASN A 216 11.47 -11.06 -16.20
C ASN A 216 11.15 -10.14 -15.00
N TYR A 217 10.67 -10.69 -13.88
CA TYR A 217 10.32 -9.94 -12.65
C TYR A 217 9.22 -8.89 -12.87
N THR A 218 8.26 -9.20 -13.74
CA THR A 218 7.08 -8.37 -13.98
C THR A 218 5.79 -9.15 -13.81
N VAL A 219 4.70 -8.45 -13.50
CA VAL A 219 3.33 -9.01 -13.50
C VAL A 219 2.47 -8.27 -14.51
N THR A 220 1.84 -9.02 -15.40
CA THR A 220 0.85 -8.54 -16.38
C THR A 220 -0.55 -8.76 -15.83
N PHE A 221 -1.43 -7.77 -15.90
CA PHE A 221 -2.80 -7.86 -15.35
C PHE A 221 -3.77 -6.90 -16.06
N ARG A 222 -5.05 -7.02 -15.68
CA ARG A 222 -6.13 -6.08 -16.03
C ARG A 222 -6.85 -5.66 -14.76
N ASP A 223 -7.25 -4.40 -14.65
CA ASP A 223 -8.18 -4.01 -13.59
C ASP A 223 -9.57 -4.61 -13.87
N HIS A 224 -10.24 -5.09 -12.83
CA HIS A 224 -11.67 -5.34 -12.81
C HIS A 224 -12.30 -4.45 -11.74
N ARG A 225 -13.26 -3.60 -12.13
CA ARG A 225 -13.89 -2.62 -11.24
C ARG A 225 -15.39 -2.88 -11.13
N SER A 226 -15.93 -2.73 -9.93
CA SER A 226 -17.38 -2.65 -9.71
C SER A 226 -17.75 -1.36 -8.98
N TYR A 227 -18.99 -0.90 -9.20
CA TYR A 227 -19.50 0.36 -8.65
C TYR A 227 -20.82 0.15 -7.92
N GLU A 228 -20.88 0.60 -6.68
CA GLU A 228 -22.08 0.63 -5.84
C GLU A 228 -22.50 2.09 -5.60
N PHE A 229 -23.72 2.49 -5.97
CA PHE A 229 -24.20 3.86 -5.78
C PHE A 229 -24.51 4.15 -4.31
N LEU A 230 -24.01 5.26 -3.78
CA LEU A 230 -24.18 5.70 -2.40
C LEU A 230 -25.15 6.91 -2.35
N PRO A 231 -26.48 6.69 -2.32
CA PRO A 231 -27.47 7.77 -2.36
C PRO A 231 -27.37 8.71 -1.15
N GLU A 232 -26.98 8.20 0.02
CA GLU A 232 -26.88 8.96 1.27
C GLU A 232 -25.67 9.91 1.33
N LYS A 233 -24.68 9.71 0.47
CA LYS A 233 -23.53 10.61 0.28
C LYS A 233 -23.63 11.47 -0.99
N SER A 234 -24.61 11.19 -1.84
CA SER A 234 -24.80 11.87 -3.11
C SER A 234 -25.64 13.14 -2.97
N SER A 235 -25.27 14.18 -3.71
CA SER A 235 -26.04 15.44 -3.81
C SER A 235 -27.43 15.24 -4.45
N HIS A 236 -27.54 14.26 -5.34
CA HIS A 236 -28.71 13.96 -6.17
C HIS A 236 -28.84 12.44 -6.31
N GLY A 237 -30.03 11.95 -6.62
CA GLY A 237 -30.21 10.54 -7.03
C GLY A 237 -29.78 10.33 -8.49
N GLU A 238 -29.15 9.20 -8.81
CA GLU A 238 -28.68 8.88 -10.17
C GLU A 238 -29.80 8.76 -11.24
N ASN A 239 -31.08 8.79 -10.81
CA ASN A 239 -32.24 8.83 -11.69
C ASN A 239 -32.66 10.26 -12.10
N ILE A 240 -31.84 11.29 -11.83
CA ILE A 240 -32.09 12.67 -12.25
C ILE A 240 -31.99 12.84 -13.78
N ASP A 241 -32.88 13.66 -14.33
CA ASP A 241 -32.87 14.10 -15.73
C ASP A 241 -31.77 15.15 -15.98
N VAL A 242 -30.94 14.94 -17.00
CA VAL A 242 -29.90 15.88 -17.47
C VAL A 242 -29.97 16.11 -18.97
N ILE A 243 -29.63 17.32 -19.43
CA ILE A 243 -29.46 17.68 -20.83
C ILE A 243 -27.97 17.72 -21.14
N VAL A 244 -27.50 16.84 -22.01
CA VAL A 244 -26.06 16.62 -22.26
C VAL A 244 -25.74 16.52 -23.76
N PRO A 245 -24.49 16.79 -24.19
CA PRO A 245 -24.06 16.58 -25.57
C PRO A 245 -24.22 15.11 -25.99
N ASN A 246 -24.79 14.88 -27.17
CA ASN A 246 -25.03 13.54 -27.72
C ASN A 246 -23.74 12.99 -28.33
N VAL A 247 -22.84 12.47 -27.48
CA VAL A 247 -21.47 12.08 -27.86
C VAL A 247 -21.42 11.15 -29.09
N PRO A 248 -22.23 10.06 -29.22
CA PRO A 248 -22.23 9.23 -30.43
C PRO A 248 -22.58 9.99 -31.72
N PHE A 249 -23.57 10.88 -31.66
CA PHE A 249 -24.01 11.67 -32.82
C PHE A 249 -22.99 12.74 -33.21
N LEU A 250 -22.38 13.40 -32.24
CA LEU A 250 -21.33 14.40 -32.46
C LEU A 250 -20.04 13.77 -32.99
N ALA A 251 -19.60 12.65 -32.42
CA ALA A 251 -18.46 11.87 -32.92
C ALA A 251 -18.71 11.34 -34.34
N ALA A 252 -19.92 10.84 -34.63
CA ALA A 252 -20.29 10.42 -35.99
C ALA A 252 -20.24 11.56 -37.01
N SER A 253 -20.41 12.84 -36.61
CA SER A 253 -20.20 13.96 -37.53
C SER A 253 -18.74 14.12 -37.97
N LEU A 254 -17.77 13.77 -37.12
CA LEU A 254 -16.35 13.72 -37.48
C LEU A 254 -16.08 12.49 -38.36
N THR A 255 -16.57 11.31 -37.97
CA THR A 255 -16.38 10.05 -38.71
C THR A 255 -16.95 10.14 -40.12
N VAL A 256 -18.18 10.65 -40.31
CA VAL A 256 -18.77 10.84 -41.65
C VAL A 256 -17.96 11.81 -42.49
N ASP A 257 -17.37 12.86 -41.90
CA ASP A 257 -16.57 13.80 -42.67
C ASP A 257 -15.21 13.21 -43.11
N LYS A 258 -14.58 12.34 -42.30
CA LYS A 258 -13.37 11.57 -42.63
C LYS A 258 -13.55 10.55 -43.77
N ILE A 259 -14.78 10.16 -44.15
CA ILE A 259 -15.01 9.18 -45.23
C ILE A 259 -14.63 9.75 -46.61
N LYS A 260 -13.55 9.21 -47.20
CA LYS A 260 -13.05 9.63 -48.53
C LYS A 260 -13.94 9.23 -49.71
N SER A 261 -14.67 8.12 -49.60
CA SER A 261 -15.59 7.64 -50.65
C SER A 261 -16.87 8.46 -50.67
N PHE A 262 -17.12 9.23 -51.74
CA PHE A 262 -18.33 10.06 -51.87
C PHE A 262 -19.64 9.26 -51.74
N ILE A 263 -19.70 8.07 -52.34
CA ILE A 263 -20.88 7.19 -52.30
C ILE A 263 -21.10 6.71 -50.86
N THR A 264 -20.06 6.19 -50.21
CA THR A 264 -20.13 5.71 -48.82
C THR A 264 -20.48 6.84 -47.87
N LYS A 265 -19.86 8.02 -48.01
CA LYS A 265 -20.16 9.22 -47.22
C LYS A 265 -21.61 9.64 -47.36
N THR A 266 -22.15 9.63 -48.58
CA THR A 266 -23.56 9.98 -48.85
C THR A 266 -24.53 8.96 -48.25
N ILE A 267 -24.24 7.66 -48.33
CA ILE A 267 -25.06 6.62 -47.71
C ILE A 267 -25.05 6.77 -46.18
N THR A 268 -23.86 6.88 -45.57
CA THR A 268 -23.73 6.97 -44.11
C THR A 268 -24.28 8.29 -43.55
N PHE A 269 -24.10 9.42 -44.24
CA PHE A 269 -24.73 10.70 -43.89
C PHE A 269 -26.26 10.58 -43.82
N ASN A 270 -26.90 9.99 -44.83
CA ASN A 270 -28.35 9.83 -44.85
C ASN A 270 -28.81 8.80 -43.79
N ALA A 271 -28.05 7.73 -43.56
CA ALA A 271 -28.36 6.77 -42.49
C ALA A 271 -28.36 7.43 -41.10
N VAL A 272 -27.35 8.25 -40.78
CA VAL A 272 -27.30 9.02 -39.53
C VAL A 272 -28.45 10.03 -39.46
N LYS A 273 -28.66 10.82 -40.52
CA LYS A 273 -29.73 11.84 -40.57
C LYS A 273 -31.12 11.23 -40.33
N ASN A 274 -31.38 10.03 -40.84
CA ASN A 274 -32.66 9.34 -40.71
C ASN A 274 -32.94 8.79 -39.29
N THR A 275 -31.95 8.77 -38.37
CA THR A 275 -32.18 8.36 -36.96
C THR A 275 -32.99 9.37 -36.15
N GLY A 276 -33.06 10.62 -36.62
CA GLY A 276 -33.71 11.75 -35.95
C GLY A 276 -32.94 12.32 -34.75
N GLU A 277 -31.76 11.78 -34.43
CA GLU A 277 -30.97 12.20 -33.25
C GLU A 277 -30.57 13.68 -33.31
N GLN A 278 -30.45 14.28 -32.12
CA GLN A 278 -30.15 15.71 -31.93
C GLN A 278 -28.75 15.89 -31.30
N PRO A 279 -28.10 17.06 -31.48
CA PRO A 279 -26.76 17.33 -30.93
C PRO A 279 -26.68 17.31 -29.40
N PHE A 280 -27.79 17.61 -28.74
CA PHE A 280 -27.98 17.49 -27.29
C PHE A 280 -29.17 16.56 -27.04
N LYS A 281 -29.12 15.81 -25.94
CA LYS A 281 -30.10 14.79 -25.59
C LYS A 281 -30.45 14.91 -24.12
N LYS A 282 -31.76 14.80 -23.82
CA LYS A 282 -32.22 14.61 -22.45
C LYS A 282 -32.07 13.13 -22.09
N LEU A 283 -31.37 12.83 -21.01
CA LEU A 283 -31.07 11.48 -20.52
C LEU A 283 -31.21 11.43 -19.01
N VAL A 284 -31.35 10.22 -18.47
CA VAL A 284 -31.17 9.98 -17.03
C VAL A 284 -29.66 9.94 -16.74
N ALA A 285 -29.21 10.49 -15.61
CA ALA A 285 -27.80 10.58 -15.25
C ALA A 285 -27.09 9.21 -15.28
N LYS A 286 -27.64 8.18 -14.60
CA LYS A 286 -27.08 6.82 -14.63
C LYS A 286 -26.98 6.25 -16.06
N ASP A 287 -27.94 6.56 -16.94
CA ASP A 287 -28.00 6.04 -18.30
C ASP A 287 -26.91 6.69 -19.17
N PHE A 288 -26.65 7.99 -18.97
CA PHE A 288 -25.56 8.72 -19.61
C PHE A 288 -24.17 8.24 -19.14
N LEU A 289 -24.02 7.91 -17.85
CA LEU A 289 -22.77 7.38 -17.31
C LEU A 289 -22.54 5.92 -17.68
N TRP A 290 -23.50 5.04 -17.45
CA TRP A 290 -23.30 3.58 -17.44
C TRP A 290 -23.89 2.84 -18.65
N GLY A 291 -24.81 3.43 -19.42
CA GLY A 291 -25.21 2.88 -20.72
C GLY A 291 -26.69 3.05 -21.11
N TYR A 292 -26.96 3.84 -22.15
CA TYR A 292 -28.23 3.84 -22.88
C TYR A 292 -28.09 3.20 -24.28
N THR A 293 -29.20 2.67 -24.83
CA THR A 293 -29.22 2.16 -26.21
C THR A 293 -29.23 3.31 -27.22
N ASP A 294 -28.20 3.39 -28.05
CA ASP A 294 -28.01 4.47 -29.02
C ASP A 294 -28.27 4.03 -30.48
N LYS A 295 -28.90 4.92 -31.25
CA LYS A 295 -29.24 4.64 -32.66
C LYS A 295 -28.07 4.81 -33.62
N ILE A 296 -27.08 5.64 -33.28
CA ILE A 296 -25.91 5.90 -34.13
C ILE A 296 -24.94 4.73 -34.04
N LEU A 297 -24.74 4.18 -32.82
CA LEU A 297 -23.91 2.99 -32.61
C LEU A 297 -24.48 1.72 -33.26
N SER A 298 -25.80 1.63 -33.50
CA SER A 298 -26.38 0.49 -34.22
C SER A 298 -26.12 0.51 -35.74
N LEU A 299 -25.57 1.61 -36.28
CA LEU A 299 -25.23 1.74 -37.71
C LEU A 299 -23.90 1.04 -38.03
N LYS A 300 -23.98 -0.21 -38.50
CA LYS A 300 -22.85 -1.03 -38.98
C LYS A 300 -21.95 -0.36 -40.04
N ASN A 301 -22.43 0.70 -40.70
CA ASN A 301 -21.69 1.50 -41.69
C ASN A 301 -20.81 2.60 -41.07
N LEU A 302 -20.85 2.79 -39.75
CA LEU A 302 -19.97 3.69 -38.99
C LEU A 302 -18.98 2.92 -38.11
N PHE A 303 -19.47 1.89 -37.40
CA PHE A 303 -18.70 1.16 -36.41
C PHE A 303 -18.67 -0.32 -36.79
N SER A 304 -17.49 -0.86 -37.07
CA SER A 304 -17.30 -2.26 -37.46
C SER A 304 -17.67 -3.25 -36.35
N SER A 305 -17.60 -2.81 -35.10
CA SER A 305 -17.94 -3.57 -33.88
C SER A 305 -19.45 -3.68 -33.67
N GLY A 306 -20.14 -4.42 -34.55
CA GLY A 306 -21.60 -4.60 -34.54
C GLY A 306 -22.17 -5.45 -33.38
N ALA A 307 -21.61 -5.33 -32.18
CA ALA A 307 -21.96 -6.08 -30.97
C ALA A 307 -22.72 -5.24 -29.93
N ASN A 308 -22.25 -4.02 -29.63
CA ASN A 308 -22.80 -3.18 -28.56
C ASN A 308 -23.41 -1.88 -29.11
N SER A 309 -24.74 -1.84 -29.23
CA SER A 309 -25.50 -0.60 -29.51
C SER A 309 -25.71 0.27 -28.26
N LYS A 310 -24.88 0.12 -27.23
CA LYS A 310 -24.95 0.89 -25.98
C LYS A 310 -23.85 1.94 -25.90
N PHE A 311 -24.20 3.14 -25.44
CA PHE A 311 -23.24 4.19 -25.07
C PHE A 311 -23.44 4.60 -23.61
N GLY A 312 -22.37 4.63 -22.84
CA GLY A 312 -22.30 5.30 -21.54
C GLY A 312 -20.88 5.79 -21.31
N LEU A 313 -20.72 7.02 -20.83
CA LEU A 313 -19.43 7.71 -20.80
C LEU A 313 -18.38 7.05 -19.86
N LEU A 314 -18.85 6.30 -18.87
CA LEU A 314 -18.04 5.50 -17.94
C LEU A 314 -18.29 3.99 -18.08
N MET A 315 -19.11 3.54 -19.05
CA MET A 315 -19.51 2.14 -19.21
C MET A 315 -18.31 1.18 -19.30
N ASN A 316 -17.28 1.55 -20.06
CA ASN A 316 -16.06 0.75 -20.24
C ASN A 316 -15.15 0.70 -18.99
N ARG A 317 -15.44 1.49 -17.94
CA ARG A 317 -14.76 1.37 -16.64
C ARG A 317 -15.37 0.31 -15.73
N ASN A 318 -16.54 -0.24 -16.05
CA ASN A 318 -17.27 -1.19 -15.20
C ASN A 318 -17.08 -2.62 -15.71
N GLY A 319 -16.74 -3.56 -14.83
CA GLY A 319 -16.23 -4.88 -15.17
C GLY A 319 -14.72 -4.87 -15.46
N THR A 320 -14.26 -5.85 -16.25
CA THR A 320 -12.84 -6.01 -16.60
C THR A 320 -12.43 -5.07 -17.72
N SER A 321 -11.31 -4.35 -17.54
CA SER A 321 -10.77 -3.44 -18.55
C SER A 321 -10.43 -4.16 -19.87
N VAL A 322 -10.64 -3.44 -20.98
CA VAL A 322 -10.12 -3.81 -22.30
C VAL A 322 -8.60 -3.67 -22.38
N ASP A 323 -8.03 -2.83 -21.52
CA ASP A 323 -6.60 -2.58 -21.40
C ASP A 323 -5.92 -3.54 -20.42
N SER A 324 -4.62 -3.74 -20.61
CA SER A 324 -3.73 -4.51 -19.72
C SER A 324 -2.43 -3.76 -19.45
N LEU A 325 -2.01 -3.75 -18.20
CA LEU A 325 -0.71 -3.25 -17.75
C LEU A 325 0.26 -4.40 -17.49
N GLN A 326 1.55 -4.13 -17.66
CA GLN A 326 2.64 -4.91 -17.08
C GLN A 326 3.45 -3.98 -16.17
N ILE A 327 3.72 -4.40 -14.92
CA ILE A 327 4.51 -3.65 -13.93
C ILE A 327 5.65 -4.52 -13.37
N ASN A 328 6.75 -3.90 -12.93
CA ASN A 328 7.80 -4.59 -12.17
C ASN A 328 7.30 -5.04 -10.79
N THR A 329 7.61 -6.27 -10.39
CA THR A 329 7.16 -6.84 -9.09
C THR A 329 7.97 -6.32 -7.90
N GLY A 330 9.15 -5.74 -8.14
CA GLY A 330 10.13 -5.38 -7.10
C GLY A 330 11.01 -6.53 -6.64
N GLU A 331 10.91 -7.71 -7.25
CA GLU A 331 11.61 -8.94 -6.86
C GLU A 331 13.09 -8.97 -7.29
N ASP A 332 13.44 -8.28 -8.39
CA ASP A 332 14.83 -8.02 -8.77
C ASP A 332 15.39 -6.76 -8.12
N ASP A 333 14.55 -5.71 -8.05
CA ASP A 333 14.92 -4.38 -7.60
C ASP A 333 13.68 -3.60 -7.10
N ILE A 334 13.62 -3.40 -5.78
CA ILE A 334 12.56 -2.64 -5.10
C ILE A 334 12.48 -1.17 -5.58
N HIS A 335 13.55 -0.61 -6.15
CA HIS A 335 13.54 0.74 -6.71
C HIS A 335 12.68 0.84 -7.99
N LYS A 336 12.39 -0.28 -8.67
CA LYS A 336 11.52 -0.34 -9.87
C LYS A 336 10.05 -0.66 -9.56
N PHE A 337 9.73 -1.01 -8.31
CA PHE A 337 8.44 -1.55 -7.90
C PHE A 337 7.24 -0.71 -8.41
N SER A 338 6.24 -1.34 -9.03
CA SER A 338 5.04 -0.67 -9.58
C SER A 338 5.28 0.28 -10.76
N ILE A 339 6.52 0.44 -11.26
CA ILE A 339 6.77 1.08 -12.57
C ILE A 339 6.24 0.19 -13.68
N ILE A 340 5.52 0.80 -14.62
CA ILE A 340 4.91 0.15 -15.78
C ILE A 340 5.97 -0.08 -16.87
N THR A 341 6.07 -1.33 -17.32
CA THR A 341 6.97 -1.74 -18.42
C THR A 341 6.24 -1.83 -19.76
N GLN A 342 4.93 -2.11 -19.76
CA GLN A 342 4.11 -2.17 -20.97
C GLN A 342 2.66 -1.73 -20.71
N PHE A 343 2.07 -1.08 -21.71
CA PHE A 343 0.63 -0.85 -21.83
C PHE A 343 0.15 -1.57 -23.11
N ASN A 344 -0.86 -2.43 -22.98
CA ASN A 344 -1.41 -3.23 -24.10
C ASN A 344 -0.35 -4.00 -24.93
N GLY A 345 0.67 -4.53 -24.25
CA GLY A 345 1.77 -5.27 -24.87
C GLY A 345 2.83 -4.41 -25.56
N LYS A 346 2.71 -3.07 -25.52
CA LYS A 346 3.71 -2.13 -26.05
C LYS A 346 4.50 -1.48 -24.91
N PRO A 347 5.85 -1.37 -24.99
CA PRO A 347 6.67 -0.61 -24.04
C PRO A 347 6.71 0.90 -24.33
N SER A 348 6.11 1.34 -25.43
CA SER A 348 5.96 2.74 -25.82
C SER A 348 4.72 2.90 -26.69
N LEU A 349 4.08 4.06 -26.65
CA LEU A 349 2.91 4.40 -27.46
C LEU A 349 3.33 4.82 -28.89
N ASP A 350 2.33 4.96 -29.75
CA ASP A 350 2.42 5.47 -31.12
C ASP A 350 1.43 6.62 -31.37
N PHE A 351 1.19 7.44 -30.33
CA PHE A 351 0.15 8.47 -30.28
C PHE A 351 0.69 9.90 -30.34
N TRP A 352 1.93 10.10 -29.87
CA TRP A 352 2.63 11.38 -29.79
C TRP A 352 3.82 11.40 -30.76
N THR A 353 4.41 12.56 -31.04
CA THR A 353 5.50 12.65 -32.03
C THR A 353 6.88 12.22 -31.51
N ASP A 354 7.08 12.26 -30.18
CA ASP A 354 8.39 12.16 -29.55
C ASP A 354 8.44 10.97 -28.59
N ASP A 355 9.54 10.22 -28.58
CA ASP A 355 9.70 9.00 -27.79
C ASP A 355 9.50 9.22 -26.28
N GLU A 356 10.01 10.33 -25.72
CA GLU A 356 9.84 10.71 -24.30
C GLU A 356 8.37 10.75 -23.85
N CYS A 357 7.49 11.19 -24.75
CA CYS A 357 6.08 11.41 -24.50
C CYS A 357 5.24 10.16 -24.81
N ASN A 358 5.74 9.29 -25.69
CA ASN A 358 5.21 7.96 -25.92
C ASN A 358 5.59 6.95 -24.82
N ARG A 359 6.66 7.17 -24.04
CA ARG A 359 7.04 6.23 -22.97
C ARG A 359 5.95 6.07 -21.91
N VAL A 360 5.74 4.82 -21.50
CA VAL A 360 4.76 4.42 -20.46
C VAL A 360 5.37 4.21 -19.07
N ASP A 361 6.66 4.51 -18.91
CA ASP A 361 7.52 4.26 -17.73
C ASP A 361 7.23 5.15 -16.50
N GLY A 362 5.96 5.39 -16.21
CA GLY A 362 5.50 5.91 -14.93
C GLY A 362 5.09 4.78 -13.98
N SER A 363 4.72 5.11 -12.75
CA SER A 363 4.02 4.17 -11.86
C SER A 363 2.53 4.09 -12.19
N ASP A 364 1.90 3.01 -11.74
CA ASP A 364 0.46 3.02 -11.48
C ASP A 364 0.12 4.02 -10.34
N PRO A 365 -1.03 4.73 -10.38
CA PRO A 365 -1.40 5.69 -9.33
C PRO A 365 -1.67 5.07 -7.94
N SER A 366 -1.81 3.76 -7.81
CA SER A 366 -2.06 3.09 -6.52
C SER A 366 -0.80 2.85 -5.67
N MET A 367 0.41 2.92 -6.26
CA MET A 367 1.66 2.60 -5.56
C MET A 367 2.88 3.18 -6.29
N PHE A 368 3.70 3.93 -5.56
CA PHE A 368 4.94 4.55 -6.03
C PHE A 368 6.18 3.81 -5.47
N PRO A 369 7.31 3.74 -6.22
CA PRO A 369 8.60 3.31 -5.67
C PRO A 369 8.97 4.07 -4.39
N PRO A 370 9.22 3.37 -3.26
CA PRO A 370 9.53 4.00 -1.97
C PRO A 370 10.66 5.02 -2.01
N HIS A 371 11.73 4.75 -2.78
CA HIS A 371 12.91 5.61 -2.80
C HIS A 371 12.63 7.01 -3.36
N MET A 372 11.86 7.14 -4.45
CA MET A 372 11.48 8.45 -5.01
C MET A 372 10.65 9.27 -4.02
N VAL A 373 9.84 8.58 -3.20
CA VAL A 373 9.02 9.23 -2.17
C VAL A 373 9.90 9.73 -1.02
N GLU A 374 10.90 8.95 -0.60
CA GLU A 374 11.88 9.31 0.43
C GLU A 374 12.79 10.48 -0.02
N THR A 375 13.28 10.47 -1.26
CA THR A 375 14.10 11.55 -1.85
C THR A 375 13.30 12.79 -2.25
N ARG A 376 11.96 12.73 -2.22
CA ARG A 376 11.01 13.79 -2.65
C ARG A 376 11.08 14.11 -4.15
N GLU A 377 11.39 13.11 -4.96
CA GLU A 377 11.49 13.22 -6.43
C GLU A 377 10.12 13.34 -7.11
N PRO A 378 10.06 13.88 -8.36
CA PRO A 378 8.81 13.94 -9.13
C PRO A 378 8.22 12.57 -9.44
N LEU A 379 7.06 12.26 -8.87
CA LEU A 379 6.37 10.99 -9.08
C LEU A 379 5.63 11.02 -10.42
N ASN A 380 6.14 10.29 -11.42
CA ASN A 380 5.53 10.20 -12.73
C ASN A 380 4.45 9.12 -12.76
N VAL A 381 3.17 9.51 -12.77
CA VAL A 381 2.03 8.59 -12.91
C VAL A 381 1.72 8.37 -14.40
N PHE A 382 1.57 7.14 -14.87
CA PHE A 382 0.97 6.89 -16.18
C PHE A 382 -0.56 6.82 -16.06
N LEU A 383 -1.26 7.81 -16.63
CA LEU A 383 -2.73 7.81 -16.65
C LEU A 383 -3.25 7.19 -17.94
N GLN A 384 -3.76 5.97 -17.84
CA GLN A 384 -4.39 5.23 -18.95
C GLN A 384 -5.41 6.10 -19.71
N VAL A 385 -6.27 6.83 -18.99
CA VAL A 385 -7.31 7.73 -19.55
C VAL A 385 -6.77 8.97 -20.29
N LEU A 386 -5.48 9.28 -20.17
CA LEU A 386 -4.82 10.35 -20.93
C LEU A 386 -3.83 9.80 -21.96
N CYS A 387 -3.54 8.50 -21.93
CA CYS A 387 -2.44 7.84 -22.65
C CYS A 387 -1.11 8.62 -22.57
N ARG A 388 -0.76 9.14 -21.38
CA ARG A 388 0.53 9.81 -21.12
C ARG A 388 0.94 9.73 -19.65
N LYS A 389 2.21 10.04 -19.39
CA LYS A 389 2.71 10.35 -18.04
C LYS A 389 2.29 11.74 -17.59
N ILE A 390 2.01 11.87 -16.29
CA ILE A 390 1.72 13.10 -15.57
C ILE A 390 2.62 13.17 -14.34
N PRO A 391 3.46 14.21 -14.18
CA PRO A 391 4.29 14.39 -13.00
C PRO A 391 3.46 14.92 -11.83
N LEU A 392 3.72 14.39 -10.64
CA LEU A 392 3.32 14.97 -9.37
C LEU A 392 4.59 15.47 -8.66
N HIS A 393 4.62 16.74 -8.26
CA HIS A 393 5.74 17.34 -7.52
C HIS A 393 5.41 17.46 -6.04
N PHE A 394 6.41 17.24 -5.18
CA PHE A 394 6.31 17.46 -3.75
C PHE A 394 5.93 18.92 -3.43
N GLU A 395 4.86 19.12 -2.68
CA GLU A 395 4.43 20.42 -2.14
C GLU A 395 5.01 20.64 -0.74
N LYS A 396 4.75 19.69 0.18
CA LYS A 396 5.05 19.80 1.61
C LYS A 396 4.76 18.50 2.37
N GLU A 397 5.23 18.44 3.60
CA GLU A 397 4.79 17.46 4.60
C GLU A 397 3.42 17.86 5.19
N VAL A 398 2.55 16.88 5.47
CA VAL A 398 1.23 17.04 6.08
C VAL A 398 0.95 15.91 7.06
N THR A 399 0.31 16.22 8.19
CA THR A 399 -0.23 15.19 9.11
C THR A 399 -1.72 15.01 8.83
N ILE A 400 -2.14 13.78 8.54
CA ILE A 400 -3.51 13.38 8.23
C ILE A 400 -4.03 12.38 9.29
N PHE A 401 -5.36 12.22 9.38
CA PHE A 401 -6.01 11.41 10.43
C PHE A 401 -5.49 11.72 11.85
N ASN A 402 -5.25 13.02 12.12
CA ASN A 402 -4.73 13.63 13.35
C ASN A 402 -3.33 13.20 13.83
N ASN A 403 -2.72 12.12 13.31
CA ASN A 403 -1.40 11.65 13.76
C ASN A 403 -0.48 11.10 12.65
N ILE A 404 -0.95 10.87 11.43
CA ILE A 404 -0.22 10.09 10.42
C ILE A 404 0.47 11.03 9.43
N ASP A 405 1.80 11.05 9.44
CA ASP A 405 2.59 11.92 8.55
C ASP A 405 2.65 11.38 7.13
N ALA A 406 2.39 12.27 6.16
CA ALA A 406 2.34 12.00 4.74
C ALA A 406 3.05 13.10 3.95
N LEU A 407 3.51 12.77 2.74
CA LEU A 407 4.12 13.71 1.81
C LEU A 407 3.08 14.12 0.77
N ARG A 408 2.71 15.40 0.72
CA ARG A 408 1.73 15.91 -0.25
C ARG A 408 2.42 16.19 -1.58
N TYR A 409 1.95 15.55 -2.64
CA TYR A 409 2.33 15.78 -4.02
C TYR A 409 1.18 16.39 -4.82
N ARG A 410 1.47 17.26 -5.80
CA ARG A 410 0.48 17.94 -6.67
C ARG A 410 0.86 17.89 -8.14
N THR A 411 -0.14 17.90 -9.03
CA THR A 411 0.09 18.19 -10.45
C THR A 411 0.52 19.65 -10.64
N PRO A 412 1.58 19.95 -11.41
CA PRO A 412 1.95 21.34 -11.72
C PRO A 412 0.86 22.03 -12.55
N LEU A 413 0.68 23.33 -12.34
CA LEU A 413 -0.41 24.10 -12.97
C LEU A 413 -0.30 24.15 -14.50
N ASN A 414 0.92 24.13 -15.04
CA ASN A 414 1.17 24.15 -16.49
C ASN A 414 1.22 22.75 -17.13
N VAL A 415 0.78 21.68 -16.45
CA VAL A 415 0.83 20.30 -16.99
C VAL A 415 0.00 20.12 -18.26
N PHE A 416 -1.10 20.87 -18.41
CA PHE A 416 -1.92 20.94 -19.62
C PHE A 416 -1.76 22.27 -20.38
N ALA A 417 -0.73 23.06 -20.07
CA ALA A 417 -0.51 24.33 -20.78
C ALA A 417 0.03 24.10 -22.20
N ASN A 418 -0.23 25.08 -23.07
CA ASN A 418 0.24 25.13 -24.44
C ASN A 418 1.80 25.09 -24.50
N PRO A 419 2.40 24.54 -25.57
CA PRO A 419 3.87 24.51 -25.72
C PRO A 419 4.58 25.87 -25.60
N GLU A 420 3.91 27.00 -25.87
CA GLU A 420 4.46 28.35 -25.66
C GLU A 420 4.67 28.68 -24.17
N GLU A 421 3.85 28.13 -23.27
CA GLU A 421 3.98 28.27 -21.81
C GLU A 421 4.79 27.13 -21.16
N ASN A 422 4.75 25.94 -21.76
CA ASN A 422 5.43 24.75 -21.27
C ASN A 422 6.03 23.95 -22.45
N PRO A 423 7.28 24.24 -22.88
CA PRO A 423 7.91 23.60 -24.03
C PRO A 423 7.96 22.07 -23.96
N ASN A 424 7.97 21.48 -22.76
CA ASN A 424 7.91 20.03 -22.57
C ASN A 424 6.60 19.39 -23.05
N ASN A 425 5.56 20.20 -23.34
CA ASN A 425 4.30 19.71 -23.90
C ASN A 425 4.25 19.68 -25.44
N ALA A 426 5.30 20.13 -26.15
CA ALA A 426 5.33 20.24 -27.62
C ALA A 426 4.92 18.93 -28.35
N CYS A 427 5.49 17.80 -27.91
CA CYS A 427 5.21 16.45 -28.39
C CYS A 427 3.73 16.02 -28.30
N TYR A 428 2.94 16.59 -27.38
CA TYR A 428 1.51 16.31 -27.23
C TYR A 428 0.64 17.17 -28.17
N CYS A 429 1.22 18.16 -28.85
CA CYS A 429 0.56 19.00 -29.83
C CYS A 429 0.85 18.58 -31.29
N HIS A 430 2.08 18.21 -31.63
CA HIS A 430 2.56 18.14 -33.02
C HIS A 430 1.80 17.20 -34.00
N ASN A 431 0.85 16.38 -33.52
CA ASN A 431 -0.08 15.61 -34.35
C ASN A 431 -1.35 16.39 -34.78
N THR A 432 -1.44 17.71 -34.56
CA THR A 432 -2.49 18.59 -35.08
C THR A 432 -1.94 19.85 -35.77
N GLU A 433 -2.70 20.41 -36.72
CA GLU A 433 -2.32 21.63 -37.48
C GLU A 433 -2.17 22.88 -36.59
N THR A 434 -2.85 22.90 -35.44
CA THR A 434 -2.71 23.90 -34.38
C THR A 434 -2.80 23.21 -33.01
N CYS A 435 -2.09 23.72 -32.02
CA CYS A 435 -2.24 23.27 -30.63
C CYS A 435 -3.59 23.75 -30.05
N LEU A 436 -4.11 23.03 -29.05
CA LEU A 436 -5.21 23.54 -28.23
C LEU A 436 -4.73 24.70 -27.32
N PRO A 437 -5.64 25.56 -26.83
CA PRO A 437 -5.32 26.53 -25.78
C PRO A 437 -4.89 25.85 -24.48
N SER A 438 -4.21 26.58 -23.59
CA SER A 438 -3.75 26.06 -22.30
C SER A 438 -4.91 25.55 -21.43
N GLY A 439 -4.68 24.45 -20.72
CA GLY A 439 -5.63 23.81 -19.78
C GLY A 439 -6.34 22.56 -20.30
N VAL A 440 -6.21 22.24 -21.59
CA VAL A 440 -6.82 21.07 -22.24
C VAL A 440 -5.78 20.27 -23.02
N ILE A 441 -5.92 18.94 -23.03
CA ILE A 441 -5.08 18.04 -23.85
C ILE A 441 -5.92 17.29 -24.89
N ASN A 442 -5.36 17.09 -26.08
CA ASN A 442 -6.01 16.30 -27.13
C ASN A 442 -5.76 14.80 -26.93
N ALA A 443 -6.70 14.07 -26.32
CA ALA A 443 -6.61 12.63 -26.13
C ALA A 443 -7.25 11.80 -27.26
N THR A 444 -7.50 12.37 -28.45
CA THR A 444 -8.26 11.72 -29.54
C THR A 444 -7.74 10.32 -29.93
N ARG A 445 -6.41 10.11 -29.90
CA ARG A 445 -5.80 8.79 -30.18
C ARG A 445 -6.03 7.73 -29.11
N CYS A 446 -6.26 8.17 -27.86
CA CYS A 446 -6.54 7.31 -26.71
C CYS A 446 -7.98 6.77 -26.71
N TYR A 447 -8.88 7.38 -27.51
CA TYR A 447 -10.32 7.13 -27.52
C TYR A 447 -10.85 6.78 -28.92
N ASP A 448 -10.20 5.85 -29.63
CA ASP A 448 -10.61 5.35 -30.96
C ASP A 448 -10.97 6.46 -31.98
N ASP A 449 -10.14 7.51 -32.04
CA ASP A 449 -10.29 8.66 -32.94
C ASP A 449 -11.52 9.55 -32.67
N ALA A 450 -12.19 9.38 -31.53
CA ALA A 450 -13.23 10.28 -31.00
C ALA A 450 -12.60 11.53 -30.32
N PRO A 451 -13.18 12.74 -30.50
CA PRO A 451 -12.54 13.99 -30.11
C PRO A 451 -12.67 14.30 -28.60
N ILE A 452 -12.14 13.43 -27.75
CA ILE A 452 -12.15 13.59 -26.29
C ILE A 452 -10.95 14.44 -25.85
N TYR A 453 -11.21 15.56 -25.16
CA TYR A 453 -10.19 16.50 -24.70
C TYR A 453 -10.23 16.63 -23.17
N PRO A 454 -9.39 15.91 -22.40
CA PRO A 454 -9.34 16.03 -20.95
C PRO A 454 -8.80 17.40 -20.45
N SER A 455 -9.21 17.80 -19.25
CA SER A 455 -8.73 18.99 -18.52
C SER A 455 -8.81 18.78 -17.01
N PHE A 456 -8.38 19.76 -16.20
CA PHE A 456 -8.86 19.84 -14.82
C PHE A 456 -10.35 20.23 -14.76
N PRO A 457 -11.06 19.94 -13.65
CA PRO A 457 -12.43 20.39 -13.42
C PRO A 457 -12.63 21.90 -13.54
N HIS A 458 -13.79 22.28 -14.10
CA HIS A 458 -14.16 23.66 -14.48
C HIS A 458 -13.08 24.37 -15.31
N PHE A 459 -12.31 23.62 -16.12
CA PHE A 459 -11.16 24.13 -16.87
C PHE A 459 -10.15 24.89 -16.00
N PHE A 460 -9.93 24.43 -14.76
CA PHE A 460 -8.91 24.97 -13.88
C PHE A 460 -7.52 24.97 -14.56
N SER A 461 -6.76 26.04 -14.28
CA SER A 461 -5.50 26.42 -14.95
C SER A 461 -5.56 26.47 -16.49
N GLY A 462 -6.74 26.68 -17.07
CA GLY A 462 -6.93 26.87 -18.51
C GLY A 462 -7.21 28.31 -18.94
N ASP A 463 -7.04 28.55 -20.24
CA ASP A 463 -7.31 29.84 -20.89
C ASP A 463 -8.82 30.16 -20.82
N PRO A 464 -9.22 31.35 -20.33
CA PRO A 464 -10.59 31.84 -20.36
C PRO A 464 -11.30 31.73 -21.73
N ILE A 465 -10.57 31.69 -22.85
CA ILE A 465 -11.15 31.49 -24.19
C ILE A 465 -11.91 30.16 -24.33
N ILE A 466 -11.58 29.15 -23.51
CA ILE A 466 -12.24 27.83 -23.52
C ILE A 466 -13.65 27.94 -22.93
N TYR A 467 -13.83 28.70 -21.85
CA TYR A 467 -15.06 28.71 -21.04
C TYR A 467 -15.80 30.05 -20.97
N LYS A 468 -15.28 31.12 -21.59
CA LYS A 468 -15.89 32.47 -21.67
C LYS A 468 -17.37 32.48 -22.09
N ASP A 469 -17.79 31.58 -22.96
CA ASP A 469 -19.13 31.54 -23.55
C ASP A 469 -20.13 30.75 -22.69
N PHE A 470 -19.63 30.14 -21.61
CA PHE A 470 -20.40 29.43 -20.60
C PHE A 470 -20.70 30.31 -19.37
N GLU A 471 -21.71 29.90 -18.62
CA GLU A 471 -22.13 30.39 -17.31
C GLU A 471 -22.32 29.17 -16.39
N GLY A 472 -21.72 29.18 -15.20
CA GLY A 472 -21.66 28.02 -14.29
C GLY A 472 -20.29 27.30 -14.23
N ILE A 473 -19.32 27.70 -15.07
CA ILE A 473 -17.92 27.26 -14.94
C ILE A 473 -17.18 28.15 -13.95
N GLU A 474 -16.67 27.58 -12.85
CA GLU A 474 -15.97 28.30 -11.77
C GLU A 474 -14.58 27.71 -11.45
N PRO A 475 -13.50 28.13 -12.14
CA PRO A 475 -12.15 27.58 -11.92
C PRO A 475 -11.60 27.88 -10.51
N LYS A 476 -11.38 26.85 -9.69
CA LYS A 476 -10.93 26.95 -8.29
C LYS A 476 -9.82 25.94 -7.97
N GLN A 477 -8.67 26.40 -7.48
CA GLN A 477 -7.49 25.53 -7.29
C GLN A 477 -7.72 24.49 -6.20
N GLU A 478 -8.30 24.91 -5.08
CA GLU A 478 -8.58 24.11 -3.90
C GLU A 478 -9.55 22.96 -4.19
N LEU A 479 -10.54 23.19 -5.06
CA LEU A 479 -11.52 22.20 -5.48
C LEU A 479 -11.05 21.34 -6.66
N HIS A 480 -10.24 21.86 -7.59
CA HIS A 480 -10.05 21.23 -8.90
C HIS A 480 -8.62 20.77 -9.20
N GLN A 481 -7.60 21.20 -8.47
CA GLN A 481 -6.23 20.67 -8.64
C GLN A 481 -6.12 19.26 -8.04
N THR A 482 -5.48 18.33 -8.78
CA THR A 482 -5.15 16.98 -8.31
C THR A 482 -4.02 17.01 -7.28
N TYR A 483 -4.17 16.22 -6.20
CA TYR A 483 -3.12 16.00 -5.20
C TYR A 483 -3.21 14.60 -4.59
N ALA A 484 -2.09 14.10 -4.06
CA ALA A 484 -1.99 12.84 -3.34
C ALA A 484 -1.11 13.01 -2.08
N ASP A 485 -1.54 12.44 -0.96
CA ASP A 485 -0.81 12.40 0.30
C ASP A 485 -0.22 11.00 0.48
N VAL A 486 1.08 10.86 0.21
CA VAL A 486 1.77 9.56 0.04
C VAL A 486 2.48 9.16 1.33
N HIS A 487 2.40 7.88 1.72
CA HIS A 487 3.07 7.36 2.91
C HIS A 487 4.61 7.40 2.73
N PRO A 488 5.37 8.11 3.57
CA PRO A 488 6.79 8.41 3.33
C PRO A 488 7.66 7.16 3.18
N ARG A 489 7.46 6.12 4.01
CA ARG A 489 8.21 4.86 3.90
C ARG A 489 7.76 3.94 2.76
N PHE A 490 6.47 3.90 2.42
CA PHE A 490 5.89 2.76 1.68
C PHE A 490 5.37 3.11 0.29
N GLY A 491 5.25 4.40 -0.04
CA GLY A 491 4.91 4.84 -1.39
C GLY A 491 3.47 4.64 -1.83
N PHE A 492 2.55 4.14 -1.01
CA PHE A 492 1.12 4.17 -1.33
C PHE A 492 0.48 5.54 -0.99
N PRO A 493 -0.49 6.03 -1.78
CA PRO A 493 -1.32 7.17 -1.40
C PRO A 493 -2.24 6.78 -0.25
N ILE A 494 -2.18 7.54 0.85
CA ILE A 494 -3.07 7.37 2.02
C ILE A 494 -4.37 8.15 1.79
N SER A 495 -4.24 9.39 1.31
CA SER A 495 -5.36 10.27 1.01
C SER A 495 -5.04 11.12 -0.22
N GLY A 496 -5.99 11.94 -0.66
CA GLY A 496 -5.86 12.75 -1.86
C GLY A 496 -7.15 12.84 -2.67
N ALA A 497 -7.03 13.49 -3.81
CA ALA A 497 -8.09 13.61 -4.79
C ALA A 497 -7.49 13.61 -6.21
N SER A 498 -7.73 12.53 -6.94
CA SER A 498 -7.41 12.44 -8.37
C SER A 498 -8.58 13.01 -9.16
N ARG A 499 -8.35 14.13 -9.86
CA ARG A 499 -9.39 14.98 -10.46
C ARG A 499 -9.15 15.16 -11.95
N ILE A 500 -10.11 14.78 -12.77
CA ILE A 500 -10.06 14.96 -14.24
C ILE A 500 -11.45 15.27 -14.79
N GLN A 501 -11.51 16.19 -15.75
CA GLN A 501 -12.70 16.54 -16.53
C GLN A 501 -12.59 15.96 -17.94
N ILE A 502 -13.71 15.44 -18.44
CA ILE A 502 -13.84 14.88 -19.78
C ILE A 502 -14.67 15.86 -20.62
N ASN A 503 -14.07 16.36 -21.70
CA ASN A 503 -14.72 17.28 -22.63
C ASN A 503 -14.74 16.70 -24.05
N LEU A 504 -15.59 17.25 -24.92
CA LEU A 504 -15.75 16.86 -26.32
C LEU A 504 -15.43 18.04 -27.25
N GLY A 505 -14.51 17.86 -28.19
CA GLY A 505 -14.21 18.82 -29.24
C GLY A 505 -15.28 18.85 -30.33
N LEU A 506 -15.88 20.02 -30.58
CA LEU A 506 -16.97 20.15 -31.54
C LEU A 506 -16.49 20.24 -33.00
N HIS A 507 -16.47 19.11 -33.69
CA HIS A 507 -16.38 19.08 -35.16
C HIS A 507 -17.71 19.55 -35.79
N LYS A 508 -17.78 20.81 -36.24
CA LYS A 508 -18.97 21.38 -36.93
C LYS A 508 -19.11 20.87 -38.38
N GLY A 509 -19.25 19.56 -38.53
CA GLY A 509 -19.39 18.84 -39.81
C GLY A 509 -20.79 18.91 -40.43
N GLN A 510 -20.95 18.31 -41.61
CA GLN A 510 -22.19 18.45 -42.40
C GLN A 510 -23.47 17.97 -41.67
N LEU A 511 -23.37 17.00 -40.76
CA LEU A 511 -24.51 16.48 -40.01
C LEU A 511 -25.05 17.45 -38.94
N VAL A 512 -24.19 18.35 -38.45
CA VAL A 512 -24.49 19.23 -37.31
C VAL A 512 -24.47 20.72 -37.66
N LYS A 513 -23.86 21.10 -38.78
CA LYS A 513 -23.65 22.50 -39.21
C LYS A 513 -24.87 23.40 -39.09
N ASP A 514 -26.04 22.93 -39.52
CA ASP A 514 -27.28 23.71 -39.49
C ASP A 514 -27.89 23.75 -38.08
N LYS A 515 -27.86 22.63 -37.35
CA LYS A 515 -28.38 22.50 -35.98
C LYS A 515 -27.56 23.27 -34.95
N LEU A 516 -26.24 23.39 -35.19
CA LEU A 516 -25.26 24.02 -34.31
C LEU A 516 -24.65 25.28 -34.93
N ARG A 517 -25.42 26.00 -35.76
CA ARG A 517 -24.92 27.16 -36.53
C ARG A 517 -24.13 28.15 -35.67
N ARG A 518 -24.62 28.41 -34.45
CA ARG A 518 -24.06 29.37 -33.47
C ARG A 518 -22.83 28.89 -32.71
N LEU A 519 -22.65 27.58 -32.47
CA LEU A 519 -21.46 27.08 -31.77
C LEU A 519 -20.27 27.06 -32.72
N ASP A 520 -19.08 27.45 -32.28
CA ASP A 520 -17.90 27.46 -33.16
C ASP A 520 -17.29 26.08 -33.40
N HIS A 521 -16.57 25.93 -34.51
CA HIS A 521 -15.83 24.72 -34.80
C HIS A 521 -14.61 24.65 -33.86
N GLY A 522 -14.39 23.50 -33.22
CA GLY A 522 -13.35 23.33 -32.21
C GLY A 522 -13.77 23.79 -30.80
N MET A 523 -15.00 24.30 -30.62
CA MET A 523 -15.53 24.62 -29.29
C MET A 523 -15.53 23.38 -28.39
N ILE A 524 -15.06 23.54 -27.15
CA ILE A 524 -14.87 22.44 -26.20
C ILE A 524 -16.10 22.35 -25.31
N LEU A 525 -16.86 21.25 -25.43
CA LEU A 525 -18.08 21.00 -24.67
C LEU A 525 -17.76 20.14 -23.44
N PRO A 526 -17.84 20.66 -22.20
CA PRO A 526 -17.68 19.84 -21.00
C PRO A 526 -18.80 18.79 -20.89
N LEU A 527 -18.46 17.56 -20.50
CA LEU A 527 -19.40 16.44 -20.34
C LEU A 527 -19.60 16.12 -18.86
N ILE A 528 -18.53 15.68 -18.21
CA ILE A 528 -18.46 15.35 -16.79
C ILE A 528 -17.10 15.72 -16.23
N TRP A 529 -17.00 15.85 -14.92
CA TRP A 529 -15.73 15.65 -14.22
C TRP A 529 -15.86 14.57 -13.15
N ILE A 530 -14.74 13.97 -12.79
CA ILE A 530 -14.66 12.94 -11.76
C ILE A 530 -13.59 13.29 -10.73
N GLU A 531 -13.89 13.00 -9.47
CA GLU A 531 -12.94 12.95 -8.37
C GLU A 531 -12.88 11.50 -7.85
N ILE A 532 -11.68 10.94 -7.74
CA ILE A 532 -11.43 9.68 -7.03
C ILE A 532 -10.69 10.02 -5.73
N THR A 533 -11.29 9.66 -4.59
CA THR A 533 -10.67 9.78 -3.24
C THR A 533 -10.54 8.43 -2.57
N SER A 534 -9.76 8.37 -1.48
CA SER A 534 -9.88 7.29 -0.50
C SER A 534 -11.34 7.11 -0.04
N GLY A 535 -11.70 5.89 0.37
CA GLY A 535 -12.95 5.62 1.06
C GLY A 535 -13.00 6.23 2.47
N ASP A 536 -14.17 6.07 3.10
CA ASP A 536 -14.34 6.25 4.54
C ASP A 536 -13.59 5.12 5.26
N PHE A 537 -12.32 5.34 5.57
CA PHE A 537 -11.53 4.38 6.35
C PHE A 537 -12.15 4.21 7.74
N THR A 538 -12.37 2.95 8.13
CA THR A 538 -12.82 2.59 9.49
C THR A 538 -11.69 2.84 10.50
N ASP A 539 -12.03 2.97 11.78
CA ASP A 539 -11.04 3.09 12.86
C ASP A 539 -10.01 1.96 12.80
N GLU A 540 -10.42 0.73 12.47
CA GLU A 540 -9.54 -0.43 12.24
C GLU A 540 -8.48 -0.19 11.15
N VAL A 541 -8.83 0.50 10.06
CA VAL A 541 -7.89 0.86 8.98
C VAL A 541 -6.93 1.95 9.45
N ILE A 542 -7.44 2.95 10.19
CA ILE A 542 -6.63 4.05 10.71
C ILE A 542 -5.65 3.54 11.79
N ASP A 543 -6.10 2.64 12.67
CA ASP A 543 -5.27 1.96 13.67
C ASP A 543 -4.21 1.06 13.02
N THR A 544 -4.57 0.31 11.96
CA THR A 544 -3.61 -0.49 11.19
C THR A 544 -2.53 0.39 10.55
N LEU A 545 -2.94 1.53 9.96
CA LEU A 545 -2.03 2.48 9.37
C LEU A 545 -1.12 3.13 10.44
N TYR A 546 -1.70 3.62 11.54
CA TYR A 546 -0.95 4.17 12.68
C TYR A 546 0.05 3.15 13.27
N ALA A 547 -0.35 1.89 13.43
CA ALA A 547 0.52 0.82 13.90
C ALA A 547 1.68 0.53 12.93
N SER A 548 1.44 0.54 11.61
CA SER A 548 2.50 0.36 10.61
C SER A 548 3.43 1.58 10.51
N THR A 549 2.94 2.81 10.66
CA THR A 549 3.76 4.03 10.68
C THR A 549 4.58 4.13 11.97
N PHE A 550 3.93 4.13 13.14
CA PHE A 550 4.57 4.38 14.43
C PHE A 550 5.19 3.15 15.06
N GLY A 551 4.54 1.97 14.96
CA GLY A 551 5.06 0.73 15.53
C GLY A 551 6.39 0.32 14.90
N LEU A 552 6.50 0.38 13.57
CA LEU A 552 7.77 0.10 12.87
C LEU A 552 8.84 1.15 13.17
N ASN A 553 8.47 2.45 13.27
CA ASN A 553 9.42 3.48 13.71
C ASN A 553 9.91 3.22 15.14
N LEU A 554 9.03 2.88 16.07
CA LEU A 554 9.37 2.57 17.45
C LEU A 554 10.26 1.32 17.55
N ILE A 555 9.98 0.27 16.76
CA ILE A 555 10.84 -0.92 16.66
C ILE A 555 12.21 -0.54 16.09
N GLN A 556 12.27 0.24 15.01
CA GLN A 556 13.53 0.68 14.40
C GLN A 556 14.38 1.49 15.38
N TYR A 557 13.80 2.45 16.10
CA TYR A 557 14.49 3.23 17.13
C TYR A 557 14.90 2.37 18.33
N THR A 558 14.05 1.45 18.79
CA THR A 558 14.37 0.52 19.88
C THR A 558 15.55 -0.38 19.51
N LEU A 559 15.61 -0.87 18.27
CA LEU A 559 16.73 -1.65 17.77
C LEU A 559 18.01 -0.79 17.60
N LYS A 560 17.91 0.41 17.01
CA LYS A 560 19.03 1.36 16.85
C LYS A 560 19.65 1.75 18.19
N TYR A 561 18.86 2.24 19.14
CA TYR A 561 19.38 2.72 20.44
C TYR A 561 19.63 1.56 21.42
N GLY A 562 18.86 0.48 21.36
CA GLY A 562 19.04 -0.70 22.21
C GLY A 562 20.31 -1.48 21.90
N THR A 563 20.65 -1.68 20.62
CA THR A 563 21.93 -2.32 20.23
C THR A 563 23.12 -1.48 20.65
N LEU A 564 23.07 -0.15 20.45
CA LEU A 564 24.08 0.79 20.94
C LEU A 564 24.25 0.72 22.47
N LEU A 565 23.15 0.77 23.24
CA LEU A 565 23.20 0.69 24.70
C LEU A 565 23.77 -0.65 25.17
N MET A 566 23.35 -1.77 24.58
CA MET A 566 23.88 -3.10 24.90
C MET A 566 25.37 -3.22 24.55
N CYS A 567 25.82 -2.63 23.44
CA CYS A 567 27.22 -2.60 23.05
C CYS A 567 28.06 -1.82 24.08
N LEU A 568 27.59 -0.64 24.52
CA LEU A 568 28.26 0.17 25.54
C LEU A 568 28.29 -0.52 26.92
N VAL A 569 27.19 -1.15 27.35
CA VAL A 569 27.10 -1.86 28.64
C VAL A 569 27.98 -3.11 28.63
N THR A 570 27.95 -3.92 27.57
CA THR A 570 28.81 -5.11 27.48
C THR A 570 30.29 -4.75 27.38
N PHE A 571 30.65 -3.69 26.65
CA PHE A 571 32.01 -3.15 26.64
C PHE A 571 32.46 -2.70 28.04
N ALA A 572 31.64 -1.94 28.77
CA ALA A 572 31.95 -1.51 30.13
C ALA A 572 32.11 -2.70 31.10
N LEU A 573 31.27 -3.73 30.98
CA LEU A 573 31.40 -4.97 31.78
C LEU A 573 32.68 -5.75 31.45
N ILE A 574 33.10 -5.79 30.18
CA ILE A 574 34.36 -6.42 29.76
C ILE A 574 35.56 -5.66 30.35
N VAL A 575 35.58 -4.33 30.25
CA VAL A 575 36.64 -3.49 30.83
C VAL A 575 36.68 -3.62 32.36
N ALA A 576 35.54 -3.58 33.03
CA ALA A 576 35.45 -3.76 34.48
C ALA A 576 35.89 -5.17 34.92
N GLY A 577 35.53 -6.21 34.15
CA GLY A 577 35.94 -7.59 34.41
C GLY A 577 37.43 -7.82 34.22
N PHE A 578 38.04 -7.26 33.16
CA PHE A 578 39.50 -7.29 32.99
C PHE A 578 40.23 -6.51 34.08
N TYR A 579 39.72 -5.34 34.48
CA TYR A 579 40.27 -4.55 35.59
C TYR A 579 40.20 -5.32 36.92
N TYR A 580 39.06 -5.98 37.20
CA TYR A 580 38.91 -6.84 38.37
C TYR A 580 39.89 -8.02 38.37
N LEU A 581 40.05 -8.72 37.23
CA LEU A 581 41.02 -9.81 37.11
C LEU A 581 42.47 -9.34 37.24
N ALA A 582 42.81 -8.17 36.68
CA ALA A 582 44.15 -7.57 36.82
C ALA A 582 44.46 -7.25 38.29
N ARG A 583 43.55 -6.54 38.97
CA ARG A 583 43.69 -6.22 40.39
C ARG A 583 43.75 -7.49 41.27
N LYS A 584 42.89 -8.48 41.03
CA LYS A 584 42.92 -9.76 41.77
C LYS A 584 44.27 -10.47 41.60
N ARG A 585 44.86 -10.40 40.39
CA ARG A 585 46.21 -10.94 40.12
C ARG A 585 47.30 -10.18 40.87
N GLU A 586 47.22 -8.85 41.00
CA GLU A 586 48.15 -8.06 41.82
C GLU A 586 48.03 -8.41 43.31
N GLU A 587 46.80 -8.57 43.82
CA GLU A 587 46.54 -8.98 45.20
C GLU A 587 47.12 -10.39 45.48
N TYR A 588 46.96 -11.35 44.57
CA TYR A 588 47.62 -12.67 44.65
C TYR A 588 49.15 -12.58 44.58
N LEU A 589 49.72 -11.77 43.68
CA LEU A 589 51.17 -11.63 43.55
C LEU A 589 51.79 -11.06 44.83
N MET A 590 51.19 -10.02 45.43
CA MET A 590 51.64 -9.48 46.71
C MET A 590 51.45 -10.46 47.88
N GLN A 591 50.44 -11.33 47.85
CA GLN A 591 50.29 -12.39 48.85
C GLN A 591 51.39 -13.46 48.71
N ASN A 592 51.70 -13.87 47.49
CA ASN A 592 52.73 -14.88 47.22
C ASN A 592 54.15 -14.34 47.50
N GLU A 593 54.40 -13.06 47.20
CA GLU A 593 55.65 -12.38 47.58
C GLU A 593 55.81 -12.29 49.11
N LYS A 594 54.74 -12.01 49.87
CA LYS A 594 54.76 -12.04 51.34
C LYS A 594 55.04 -13.44 51.88
N PHE A 595 54.47 -14.47 51.27
CA PHE A 595 54.74 -15.87 51.64
C PHE A 595 56.21 -16.24 51.41
N LEU A 596 56.73 -15.99 50.20
CA LEU A 596 58.12 -16.28 49.84
C LEU A 596 59.12 -15.53 50.74
N ASN A 597 58.84 -14.27 51.08
CA ASN A 597 59.64 -13.49 52.02
C ASN A 597 59.58 -14.01 53.47
N ALA A 598 58.48 -14.65 53.89
CA ALA A 598 58.38 -15.29 55.20
C ALA A 598 59.16 -16.61 55.24
N GLU A 599 59.08 -17.42 54.19
CA GLU A 599 59.83 -18.67 54.04
C GLU A 599 61.35 -18.42 53.96
N LEU A 600 61.78 -17.41 53.19
CA LEU A 600 63.19 -17.00 53.12
C LEU A 600 63.73 -16.56 54.49
N ARG A 601 62.92 -15.87 55.32
CA ARG A 601 63.28 -15.51 56.70
C ARG A 601 63.39 -16.73 57.61
N ALA A 602 62.50 -17.71 57.47
CA ALA A 602 62.57 -18.96 58.23
C ALA A 602 63.84 -19.74 57.90
N LEU A 603 64.21 -19.83 56.61
CA LEU A 603 65.48 -20.41 56.16
C LEU A 603 66.68 -19.64 56.74
N HIS A 604 66.68 -18.31 56.71
CA HIS A 604 67.74 -17.48 57.29
C HIS A 604 67.91 -17.69 58.81
N LEU A 605 66.80 -17.82 59.55
CA LEU A 605 66.83 -18.13 60.98
C LEU A 605 67.38 -19.53 61.26
N SER A 606 67.06 -20.52 60.41
CA SER A 606 67.58 -21.88 60.54
C SER A 606 69.07 -22.00 60.20
N SER A 607 69.57 -21.25 59.21
CA SER A 607 71.01 -21.20 58.92
C SER A 607 71.80 -20.49 60.03
N VAL A 608 71.22 -19.44 60.64
CA VAL A 608 71.84 -18.77 61.80
C VAL A 608 71.92 -19.72 63.00
N SER A 609 70.87 -20.49 63.31
CA SER A 609 70.91 -21.43 64.44
C SER A 609 71.89 -22.59 64.22
N LEU A 610 72.04 -23.10 62.98
CA LEU A 610 73.12 -24.05 62.66
C LEU A 610 74.50 -23.43 62.87
N SER A 611 74.73 -22.19 62.40
CA SER A 611 76.04 -21.53 62.55
C SER A 611 76.42 -21.28 64.02
N GLN A 612 75.43 -21.01 64.88
CA GLN A 612 75.64 -20.87 66.33
C GLN A 612 75.96 -22.22 67.00
N MET A 613 75.37 -23.33 66.56
CA MET A 613 75.76 -24.66 67.07
C MET A 613 77.18 -25.06 66.65
N GLN A 614 77.63 -24.70 65.45
CA GLN A 614 79.01 -24.93 65.00
C GLN A 614 80.06 -24.02 65.68
N GLN A 615 79.65 -23.04 66.48
CA GLN A 615 80.54 -22.26 67.35
C GLN A 615 80.57 -22.77 68.82
N GLN A 616 79.92 -23.90 69.11
CA GLN A 616 79.92 -24.53 70.44
C GLN A 616 80.50 -25.97 70.44
N SER A 617 81.26 -26.32 69.40
CA SER A 617 82.05 -27.56 69.27
C SER A 617 83.53 -27.26 69.09
#